data_AF-A0A1Q3N2C7-F1
#
_entry.id   AF-A0A1Q3N2C7-F1
#
_cell.length_a   1.000
_cell.length_b   1.000
_cell.length_c   1.000
_cell.angle_alpha   90.00
_cell.angle_beta   90.00
_cell.angle_gamma   90.00
#
_symmetry.space_group_name_H-M   'P 1'
#
loop_
_entity.id
_entity.type
_entity.pdbx_description
1 polymer ?
#
loop_
_entity_poly.entity_id
_entity_poly.type
_entity_poly.pdbx_seq_one_letter_code
_entity_poly.pdbx_strand_id
1 'polypeptide(L)'
;MTSKKLIGLLGIIAAGTLWVQAQATRKAPVQKNRIHYNIQLGKAPADFTFVSVRQFDSIIGLPLHLRDSTGNMYEATAFEVIYSEWGLFEDSTGRERIMTEYYNMNVLGSKMPGYFQKQLTGMAKVGDTLTFQNVWAEKKDATGTKTIVNEASSKKYIINSR
;
A
#
# COMPACT_ATOMS: atom_id res chain seq x y z
N MET A 1 40.44 4.10 -65.06
CA MET A 1 40.34 4.09 -63.58
C MET A 1 39.21 5.03 -63.15
N THR A 2 37.95 4.59 -63.25
CA THR A 2 37.09 4.07 -62.16
C THR A 2 36.55 5.14 -61.21
N SER A 3 35.52 5.85 -61.68
CA SER A 3 34.63 6.78 -60.95
C SER A 3 33.62 6.08 -60.01
N LYS A 4 33.95 4.90 -59.49
CA LYS A 4 33.05 4.09 -58.65
C LYS A 4 33.23 4.31 -57.14
N LYS A 5 34.13 5.19 -56.70
CA LYS A 5 34.44 5.39 -55.26
C LYS A 5 33.75 6.58 -54.60
N LEU A 6 33.13 7.50 -55.35
CA LEU A 6 32.53 8.72 -54.76
C LEU A 6 31.05 8.58 -54.36
N ILE A 7 30.30 7.65 -54.98
CA ILE A 7 28.85 7.50 -54.74
C ILE A 7 28.58 6.71 -53.43
N GLY A 8 29.51 5.88 -52.98
CA GLY A 8 29.36 5.09 -51.75
C GLY A 8 29.44 5.91 -50.45
N LEU A 9 30.12 7.06 -50.46
CA LEU A 9 30.37 7.83 -49.22
C LEU A 9 29.20 8.77 -48.86
N LEU A 10 28.48 9.31 -49.86
CA LEU A 10 27.33 10.20 -49.64
C LEU A 10 26.06 9.45 -49.17
N GLY A 11 25.87 8.20 -49.60
CA GLY A 11 24.73 7.39 -49.17
C GLY A 11 24.78 6.98 -47.69
N ILE A 12 25.97 6.79 -47.14
CA ILE A 12 26.16 6.37 -45.73
C ILE A 12 25.89 7.54 -44.76
N ILE A 13 26.24 8.77 -45.15
CA ILE A 13 26.01 9.96 -44.31
C ILE A 13 24.51 10.28 -44.24
N ALA A 14 23.79 10.20 -45.37
CA ALA A 14 22.35 10.48 -45.40
C ALA A 14 21.50 9.42 -44.66
N ALA A 15 21.91 8.15 -44.68
CA ALA A 15 21.25 7.12 -43.88
C ALA A 15 21.52 7.31 -42.38
N GLY A 16 22.76 7.66 -42.00
CA GLY A 16 23.13 7.87 -40.59
C GLY A 16 22.35 9.00 -39.90
N THR A 17 22.10 10.11 -40.60
CA THR A 17 21.37 11.26 -40.03
C THR A 17 19.88 10.97 -39.82
N LEU A 18 19.25 10.20 -40.70
CA LEU A 18 17.85 9.78 -40.58
C LEU A 18 17.61 8.85 -39.38
N TRP A 19 18.54 7.94 -39.08
CA TRP A 19 18.42 7.05 -37.92
C TRP A 19 18.62 7.79 -36.59
N VAL A 20 19.51 8.79 -36.55
CA VAL A 20 19.75 9.62 -35.36
C VAL A 20 18.55 10.55 -35.08
N GLN A 21 17.93 11.15 -36.11
CA GLN A 21 16.70 11.94 -35.93
C GLN A 21 15.47 11.10 -35.56
N ALA A 22 15.38 9.85 -36.05
CA ALA A 22 14.32 8.92 -35.68
C ALA A 22 14.44 8.42 -34.23
N GLN A 23 15.66 8.34 -33.67
CA GLN A 23 15.86 8.06 -32.25
C GLN A 23 15.58 9.29 -31.38
N ALA A 24 15.96 10.49 -31.82
CA ALA A 24 15.71 11.74 -31.08
C ALA A 24 14.22 12.10 -30.96
N THR A 25 13.37 11.54 -31.83
CA THR A 25 11.91 11.77 -31.85
C THR A 25 11.09 10.67 -31.17
N ARG A 26 11.73 9.59 -30.69
CA ARG A 26 11.06 8.65 -29.79
C ARG A 26 10.87 9.34 -28.44
N LYS A 27 9.73 10.02 -28.28
CA LYS A 27 9.25 10.43 -26.96
C LYS A 27 9.35 9.21 -26.05
N ALA A 28 10.18 9.29 -25.02
CA ALA A 28 10.23 8.27 -23.99
C ALA A 28 8.79 7.94 -23.57
N PRO A 29 8.43 6.66 -23.37
CA PRO A 29 7.09 6.32 -22.90
C PRO A 29 6.85 7.16 -21.65
N VAL A 30 5.81 7.99 -21.67
CA VAL A 30 5.43 8.81 -20.52
C VAL A 30 5.25 7.82 -19.38
N GLN A 31 6.18 7.83 -18.43
CA GLN A 31 6.09 7.03 -17.23
C GLN A 31 4.86 7.57 -16.52
N LYS A 32 3.72 6.88 -16.69
CA LYS A 32 2.47 7.23 -16.01
C LYS A 32 2.82 7.14 -14.53
N ASN A 33 2.96 8.27 -13.85
CA ASN A 33 3.19 8.29 -12.41
C ASN A 33 2.10 7.41 -11.80
N ARG A 34 2.49 6.25 -11.26
CA ARG A 34 1.54 5.40 -10.55
C ARG A 34 1.10 6.22 -9.36
N ILE A 35 -0.20 6.42 -9.25
CA ILE A 35 -0.78 7.04 -8.07
C ILE A 35 -0.49 6.06 -6.92
N HIS A 36 0.26 6.53 -5.93
CA HIS A 36 0.51 5.79 -4.71
C HIS A 36 -0.57 6.12 -3.69
N TYR A 37 -1.02 5.12 -2.94
CA TYR A 37 -1.98 5.31 -1.88
C TYR A 37 -1.36 5.00 -0.53
N ASN A 38 -1.66 5.84 0.47
CA ASN A 38 -1.33 5.59 1.86
C ASN A 38 -2.59 5.12 2.60
N ILE A 39 -2.47 4.03 3.35
CA ILE A 39 -3.55 3.51 4.18
C ILE A 39 -3.53 4.22 5.54
N GLN A 40 -4.69 4.68 6.01
CA GLN A 40 -4.83 5.38 7.28
C GLN A 40 -6.15 5.08 7.98
N LEU A 41 -6.10 5.00 9.32
CA LEU A 41 -7.29 4.98 10.18
C LEU A 41 -7.81 6.40 10.39
N GLY A 42 -9.08 6.61 10.09
CA GLY A 42 -9.73 7.92 10.14
C GLY A 42 -9.16 8.93 9.14
N LYS A 43 -9.33 10.21 9.44
CA LYS A 43 -8.87 11.34 8.60
C LYS A 43 -7.54 11.95 9.07
N ALA A 44 -6.92 11.41 10.11
CA ALA A 44 -5.68 11.95 10.65
C ALA A 44 -4.49 11.66 9.71
N PRO A 45 -3.48 12.56 9.65
CA PRO A 45 -2.25 12.30 8.91
C PRO A 45 -1.56 11.03 9.40
N ALA A 46 -1.01 10.27 8.46
CA ALA A 46 -0.76 8.84 8.51
C ALA A 46 0.43 8.39 9.39
N ASP A 47 0.76 9.10 10.46
CA ASP A 47 2.10 8.98 11.07
C ASP A 47 2.13 8.11 12.34
N PHE A 48 1.01 7.52 12.70
CA PHE A 48 0.94 6.60 13.84
C PHE A 48 1.50 5.23 13.44
N THR A 49 2.81 5.05 13.58
CA THR A 49 3.42 3.70 13.58
C THR A 49 3.36 3.09 14.98
N PHE A 50 3.48 3.93 16.00
CA PHE A 50 3.41 3.53 17.40
C PHE A 50 2.17 4.15 18.05
N VAL A 51 1.42 3.34 18.78
CA VAL A 51 0.22 3.76 19.50
C VAL A 51 0.22 3.19 20.91
N SER A 52 -0.25 3.93 21.89
CA SER A 52 -0.53 3.36 23.21
C SER A 52 -1.74 2.43 23.17
N VAL A 53 -1.91 1.56 24.18
CA VAL A 53 -3.12 0.70 24.30
C VAL A 53 -4.38 1.57 24.28
N ARG A 54 -4.39 2.68 25.01
CA ARG A 54 -5.51 3.62 25.03
C ARG A 54 -5.78 4.25 23.66
N GLN A 55 -4.71 4.61 22.92
CA GLN A 55 -4.84 5.12 21.57
C GLN A 55 -5.37 4.04 20.64
N PHE A 56 -4.86 2.81 20.74
CA PHE A 56 -5.34 1.65 19.98
C PHE A 56 -6.85 1.47 20.17
N ASP A 57 -7.34 1.42 21.41
CA ASP A 57 -8.77 1.28 21.73
C ASP A 57 -9.61 2.40 21.11
N SER A 58 -9.04 3.60 21.04
CA SER A 58 -9.72 4.79 20.49
C SER A 58 -9.75 4.80 18.96
N ILE A 59 -8.76 4.20 18.29
CA ILE A 59 -8.61 4.31 16.82
C ILE A 59 -9.08 3.07 16.06
N ILE A 60 -9.12 1.89 16.69
CA ILE A 60 -9.41 0.63 15.99
C ILE A 60 -10.82 0.57 15.38
N GLY A 61 -11.77 1.35 15.92
CA GLY A 61 -13.13 1.48 15.39
C GLY A 61 -13.28 2.54 14.29
N LEU A 62 -12.22 3.27 13.95
CA LEU A 62 -12.27 4.30 12.91
C LEU A 62 -12.33 3.67 11.51
N PRO A 63 -12.98 4.34 10.55
CA PRO A 63 -12.98 3.89 9.17
C PRO A 63 -11.59 3.99 8.54
N LEU A 64 -11.21 2.96 7.80
CA LEU A 64 -10.00 2.89 7.01
C LEU A 64 -10.18 3.67 5.70
N HIS A 65 -9.14 4.39 5.31
CA HIS A 65 -9.12 5.16 4.07
C HIS A 65 -7.81 4.96 3.31
N LEU A 66 -7.88 5.12 1.99
CA LEU A 66 -6.73 5.32 1.11
C LEU A 66 -6.60 6.81 0.82
N ARG A 67 -5.42 7.37 1.07
CA ARG A 67 -5.03 8.72 0.66
C ARG A 67 -4.13 8.65 -0.55
N ASP A 68 -4.55 9.21 -1.68
CA ASP A 68 -3.70 9.25 -2.86
C ASP A 68 -2.57 10.29 -2.75
N SER A 69 -1.57 10.18 -3.62
CA SER A 69 -0.44 11.11 -3.71
C SER A 69 -0.83 12.55 -4.03
N THR A 70 -2.06 12.80 -4.48
CA THR A 70 -2.61 14.15 -4.73
C THR A 70 -3.42 14.70 -3.57
N GLY A 71 -3.56 13.92 -2.49
CA GLY A 71 -4.26 14.29 -1.27
C GLY A 71 -5.74 13.92 -1.22
N ASN A 72 -6.29 13.26 -2.25
CA ASN A 72 -7.67 12.78 -2.22
C ASN A 72 -7.81 11.61 -1.27
N MET A 73 -8.97 11.54 -0.61
CA MET A 73 -9.30 10.53 0.38
C MET A 73 -10.40 9.63 -0.16
N TYR A 74 -10.18 8.33 -0.11
CA TYR A 74 -11.14 7.30 -0.52
C TYR A 74 -11.41 6.39 0.67
N GLU A 75 -12.68 6.31 1.08
CA GLU A 75 -13.09 5.38 2.14
C GLU A 75 -12.99 3.93 1.64
N ALA A 76 -12.44 3.04 2.46
CA ALA A 76 -12.23 1.65 2.08
C ALA A 76 -13.56 0.90 1.90
N THR A 77 -13.63 0.03 0.91
CA THR A 77 -14.76 -0.87 0.66
C THR A 77 -14.48 -2.31 1.05
N ALA A 78 -13.21 -2.69 1.14
CA ALA A 78 -12.77 -3.95 1.70
C ALA A 78 -11.30 -3.87 2.13
N PHE A 79 -10.90 -4.71 3.09
CA PHE A 79 -9.51 -4.86 3.51
C PHE A 79 -9.29 -6.18 4.24
N GLU A 80 -8.03 -6.58 4.35
CA GLU A 80 -7.60 -7.63 5.25
C GLU A 80 -6.99 -6.99 6.49
N VAL A 81 -7.33 -7.52 7.67
CA VAL A 81 -6.70 -7.17 8.93
C VAL A 81 -5.99 -8.37 9.53
N ILE A 82 -4.78 -8.15 10.05
CA ILE A 82 -3.97 -9.12 10.76
C ILE A 82 -3.56 -8.50 12.09
N TYR A 83 -3.96 -9.13 13.18
CA TYR A 83 -3.51 -8.81 14.52
C TYR A 83 -2.52 -9.87 14.98
N SER A 84 -1.38 -9.45 15.49
CA SER A 84 -0.32 -10.32 16.00
C SER A 84 -0.16 -10.05 17.50
N GLU A 85 -0.53 -11.03 18.30
CA GLU A 85 -0.52 -10.99 19.76
C GLU A 85 0.70 -11.73 20.30
N TRP A 86 1.42 -11.16 21.27
CA TRP A 86 2.46 -11.87 22.00
C TRP A 86 1.89 -12.61 23.20
N GLY A 87 1.91 -13.94 23.18
CA GLY A 87 1.44 -14.77 24.29
C GLY A 87 2.58 -15.50 24.99
N LEU A 88 2.34 -15.86 26.25
CA LEU A 88 3.15 -16.83 26.98
C LEU A 88 2.54 -18.22 26.77
N PHE A 89 3.33 -19.14 26.25
CA PHE A 89 2.93 -20.50 25.96
C PHE A 89 3.88 -21.49 26.62
N GLU A 90 3.45 -22.74 26.70
CA GLU A 90 4.27 -23.84 27.18
C GLU A 90 4.76 -24.66 25.99
N ASP A 91 6.05 -25.00 25.97
CA ASP A 91 6.59 -25.95 25.00
C ASP A 91 6.28 -27.41 25.39
N SER A 92 6.63 -28.36 24.52
CA SER A 92 6.34 -29.78 24.74
C SER A 92 7.04 -30.40 25.97
N THR A 93 7.93 -29.66 26.64
CA THR A 93 8.66 -30.10 27.85
C THR A 93 8.20 -29.40 29.12
N GLY A 94 7.14 -28.59 29.05
CA GLY A 94 6.64 -27.84 30.20
C GLY A 94 7.35 -26.51 30.42
N ARG A 95 8.14 -26.02 29.46
CA ARG A 95 8.89 -24.77 29.61
C ARG A 95 8.18 -23.60 28.96
N GLU A 96 8.18 -22.47 29.64
CA GLU A 96 7.64 -21.22 29.15
C GLU A 96 8.39 -20.73 27.89
N ARG A 97 7.62 -20.24 26.91
CA ARG A 97 8.10 -19.64 25.66
C ARG A 97 7.17 -18.52 25.23
N ILE A 98 7.74 -17.44 24.70
CA ILE A 98 6.98 -16.39 24.02
C ILE A 98 6.70 -16.82 22.58
N MET A 99 5.44 -16.79 22.17
CA MET A 99 5.02 -17.04 20.80
C MET A 99 4.06 -15.96 20.32
N THR A 100 3.95 -15.82 19.00
CA THR A 100 3.00 -14.91 18.37
C THR A 100 1.76 -15.67 17.93
N GLU A 101 0.59 -15.26 18.40
CA GLU A 101 -0.70 -15.71 17.89
C GLU A 101 -1.23 -14.71 16.85
N TYR A 102 -1.83 -15.23 15.77
CA TYR A 102 -2.32 -14.42 14.67
C TYR A 102 -3.84 -14.52 14.57
N TYR A 103 -4.49 -13.36 14.54
CA TYR A 103 -5.92 -13.22 14.26
C TYR A 103 -6.10 -12.45 12.97
N ASN A 104 -6.75 -13.05 11.99
CA ASN A 104 -6.90 -12.46 10.66
C ASN A 104 -8.36 -12.47 10.22
N MET A 105 -8.74 -11.43 9.46
CA MET A 105 -10.11 -11.29 8.95
C MET A 105 -10.12 -10.49 7.65
N ASN A 106 -10.93 -10.95 6.70
CA ASN A 106 -11.35 -10.14 5.57
C ASN A 106 -12.58 -9.32 5.97
N VAL A 107 -12.49 -8.01 5.82
CA VAL A 107 -13.54 -7.06 6.19
C VAL A 107 -14.16 -6.48 4.93
N LEU A 108 -15.50 -6.50 4.87
CA LEU A 108 -16.28 -5.76 3.89
C LEU A 108 -16.78 -4.46 4.51
N GLY A 109 -16.61 -3.37 3.80
CA GLY A 109 -16.82 -2.01 4.30
C GLY A 109 -15.54 -1.36 4.83
N SER A 110 -15.70 -0.18 5.42
CA SER A 110 -14.57 0.66 5.85
C SER A 110 -14.14 0.44 7.29
N LYS A 111 -14.93 -0.26 8.11
CA LYS A 111 -14.71 -0.39 9.55
C LYS A 111 -14.56 -1.83 9.97
N MET A 112 -13.73 -2.05 10.98
CA MET A 112 -13.64 -3.32 11.66
C MET A 112 -15.01 -3.70 12.26
N PRO A 113 -15.45 -4.96 12.13
CA PRO A 113 -16.67 -5.41 12.79
C PRO A 113 -16.57 -5.25 14.30
N GLY A 114 -17.64 -4.75 14.93
CA GLY A 114 -17.62 -4.41 16.36
C GLY A 114 -17.30 -5.58 17.29
N TYR A 115 -17.63 -6.82 16.90
CA TYR A 115 -17.26 -8.00 17.69
C TYR A 115 -15.74 -8.25 17.68
N PHE A 116 -15.11 -8.11 16.51
CA PHE A 116 -13.67 -8.29 16.37
C PHE A 116 -12.92 -7.15 17.05
N GLN A 117 -13.42 -5.92 16.90
CA GLN A 117 -12.92 -4.77 17.64
C GLN A 117 -12.91 -5.05 19.15
N LYS A 118 -14.05 -5.48 19.72
CA LYS A 118 -14.16 -5.76 21.17
C LYS A 118 -13.20 -6.85 21.61
N GLN A 119 -13.06 -7.91 20.82
CA GLN A 119 -12.11 -8.99 21.09
C GLN A 119 -10.68 -8.44 21.17
N LEU A 120 -10.24 -7.69 20.14
CA LEU A 120 -8.88 -7.16 20.07
C LEU A 120 -8.58 -6.16 21.20
N THR A 121 -9.51 -5.25 21.52
CA THR A 121 -9.35 -4.32 22.65
C THR A 121 -9.28 -5.02 24.00
N GLY A 122 -9.87 -6.21 24.13
CA GLY A 122 -9.83 -6.99 25.38
C GLY A 122 -8.51 -7.72 25.63
N MET A 123 -7.69 -7.92 24.59
CA MET A 123 -6.41 -8.66 24.65
C MET A 123 -5.19 -7.78 24.39
N ALA A 124 -5.40 -6.53 23.96
CA ALA A 124 -4.35 -5.63 23.52
C ALA A 124 -3.34 -5.29 24.62
N LYS A 125 -2.07 -5.48 24.29
CA LYS A 125 -0.93 -5.15 25.17
C LYS A 125 0.25 -4.64 24.36
N VAL A 126 1.22 -4.09 25.09
CA VAL A 126 2.48 -3.60 24.54
C VAL A 126 3.23 -4.74 23.85
N GLY A 127 3.70 -4.48 22.63
CA GLY A 127 4.37 -5.46 21.78
C GLY A 127 3.49 -6.00 20.65
N ASP A 128 2.17 -6.00 20.85
CA ASP A 128 1.22 -6.46 19.84
C ASP A 128 1.21 -5.55 18.62
N THR A 129 0.82 -6.09 17.46
CA THR A 129 0.78 -5.33 16.22
C THR A 129 -0.50 -5.55 15.44
N LEU A 130 -1.00 -4.49 14.82
CA LEU A 130 -2.16 -4.51 13.93
C LEU A 130 -1.73 -4.11 12.53
N THR A 131 -2.04 -4.93 11.53
CA THR A 131 -1.68 -4.69 10.13
C THR A 131 -2.95 -4.67 9.29
N PHE A 132 -3.11 -3.64 8.47
CA PHE A 132 -4.09 -3.59 7.39
C PHE A 132 -3.37 -3.79 6.07
N GLN A 133 -3.89 -4.66 5.23
CA GLN A 133 -3.33 -4.93 3.90
C GLN A 133 -4.45 -5.23 2.90
N ASN A 134 -4.09 -5.32 1.63
CA ASN A 134 -5.03 -5.60 0.55
C ASN A 134 -6.25 -4.68 0.63
N VAL A 135 -6.03 -3.36 0.68
CA VAL A 135 -7.10 -2.38 0.93
C VAL A 135 -7.68 -1.89 -0.39
N TRP A 136 -9.00 -1.93 -0.50
CA TRP A 136 -9.76 -1.57 -1.69
C TRP A 136 -10.62 -0.36 -1.41
N ALA A 137 -10.81 0.50 -2.42
CA ALA A 137 -11.78 1.58 -2.38
C ALA A 137 -12.38 1.85 -3.76
N GLU A 138 -13.48 2.58 -3.80
CA GLU A 138 -14.09 3.06 -5.03
C GLU A 138 -13.72 4.53 -5.26
N LYS A 139 -13.15 4.81 -6.43
CA LYS A 139 -12.96 6.17 -6.96
C LYS A 139 -14.05 6.46 -7.98
N LYS A 140 -14.71 7.62 -7.84
CA LYS A 140 -15.57 8.17 -8.89
C LYS A 140 -14.81 9.25 -9.65
N ASP A 141 -14.80 9.17 -10.97
CA ASP A 141 -14.27 10.26 -11.80
C ASP A 141 -15.33 11.35 -12.06
N ALA A 142 -14.94 12.39 -12.78
CA ALA A 142 -15.82 13.51 -13.12
C ALA A 142 -17.04 13.11 -13.97
N THR A 143 -17.01 11.93 -14.62
CA THR A 143 -18.12 11.38 -15.40
C THR A 143 -19.05 10.51 -14.56
N GLY A 144 -18.72 10.29 -13.28
CA GLY A 144 -19.43 9.39 -12.39
C GLY A 144 -19.06 7.92 -12.54
N THR A 145 -18.09 7.60 -13.42
CA THR A 145 -17.61 6.23 -13.61
C THR A 145 -16.88 5.78 -12.35
N LYS A 146 -17.27 4.61 -11.84
CA LYS A 146 -16.65 3.98 -10.67
C LYS A 146 -15.47 3.13 -11.12
N THR A 147 -14.32 3.37 -10.51
CA THR A 147 -13.11 2.56 -10.68
C THR A 147 -12.66 2.05 -9.32
N ILE A 148 -12.33 0.77 -9.26
CA ILE A 148 -11.75 0.17 -8.06
C ILE A 148 -10.28 0.57 -7.99
N VAL A 149 -9.88 1.11 -6.85
CA VAL A 149 -8.48 1.34 -6.50
C VAL A 149 -8.09 0.34 -5.42
N ASN A 150 -6.88 -0.20 -5.54
CA ASN A 150 -6.31 -1.12 -4.58
C ASN A 150 -4.90 -0.63 -4.24
N GLU A 151 -4.55 -0.71 -2.97
CA GLU A 151 -3.18 -0.52 -2.51
C GLU A 151 -2.61 -1.85 -2.03
N ALA A 152 -1.53 -2.28 -2.68
CA ALA A 152 -0.84 -3.52 -2.36
C ALA A 152 0.05 -3.40 -1.12
N SER A 153 0.42 -2.18 -0.73
CA SER A 153 1.16 -1.97 0.52
C SER A 153 0.28 -2.18 1.75
N SER A 154 0.94 -2.40 2.89
CA SER A 154 0.29 -2.60 4.19
C SER A 154 0.54 -1.42 5.12
N LYS A 155 -0.41 -1.13 6.01
CA LYS A 155 -0.22 -0.23 7.15
C LYS A 155 -0.14 -1.01 8.44
N LYS A 156 0.97 -0.88 9.16
CA LYS A 156 1.21 -1.52 10.45
C LYS A 156 1.20 -0.50 11.60
N TYR A 157 0.54 -0.86 12.68
CA TYR A 157 0.51 -0.19 13.97
C TYR A 157 1.15 -1.10 15.02
N ILE A 158 2.02 -0.54 15.86
CA ILE A 158 2.70 -1.23 16.95
C ILE A 158 2.19 -0.65 18.26
N ILE A 159 1.62 -1.50 19.10
CA ILE A 159 1.16 -1.08 20.42
C ILE A 159 2.37 -0.97 21.35
N ASN A 160 2.59 0.21 21.93
CA ASN A 160 3.75 0.51 22.77
C ASN A 160 3.34 1.31 24.02
N SER A 161 4.24 1.48 24.99
CA SER A 161 3.97 2.15 26.26
C SER A 161 4.10 3.68 26.23
N ARG A 162 4.18 4.31 25.04
CA ARG A 162 4.45 5.75 24.90
C ARG A 162 3.26 6.63 25.26
#